data_AF-A0A6P0DUD8-F1
#
_entry.id   AF-A0A6P0DUD8-F1
#
_cell.length_a   1.000
_cell.length_b   1.000
_cell.length_c   1.000
_cell.angle_alpha   90.00
_cell.angle_beta   90.00
_cell.angle_gamma   90.00
#
_symmetry.space_group_name_H-M   'P 1'
#
loop_
_entity.id
_entity.type
_entity.pdbx_description
1 polymer ?
#
loop_
_entity_poly.entity_id
_entity_poly.type
_entity_poly.pdbx_seq_one_letter_code
_entity_poly.pdbx_strand_id
1 'polypeptide(L)'
;LPQRANLFTEIGTALPRHDGFFCPTSRGELFDGDTAIAAEFGLATFVRKTHSLIAEGLDFVHGRFSADGWGEHPRPRNAHCIRLFSHEHASTVTIAHMHGLRDPAGKGDTAARKEQAEALVRLIERVWPGGENLVVCGDFNVLPD
;
A
#
# COMPACT_ATOMS: atom_id res chain seq x y z
N LEU A 1 -6.52 -20.72 -5.33
CA LEU A 1 -5.69 -20.43 -4.14
C LEU A 1 -6.63 -20.35 -2.95
N PRO A 2 -6.40 -21.07 -1.84
CA PRO A 2 -7.15 -20.82 -0.62
C PRO A 2 -6.83 -19.39 -0.19
N GLN A 3 -7.75 -18.47 -0.42
CA GLN A 3 -7.57 -17.06 -0.06
C GLN A 3 -7.81 -16.91 1.43
N ARG A 4 -6.81 -16.40 2.16
CA ARG A 4 -6.91 -16.14 3.61
C ARG A 4 -7.71 -14.86 3.81
N ALA A 5 -8.99 -14.98 4.11
CA ALA A 5 -9.89 -13.84 4.27
C ALA A 5 -9.47 -12.86 5.39
N ASN A 6 -8.72 -13.33 6.40
CA ASN A 6 -8.38 -12.56 7.60
C ASN A 6 -6.88 -12.30 7.79
N LEU A 7 -6.10 -12.26 6.70
CA LEU A 7 -4.63 -12.17 6.78
C LEU A 7 -4.13 -10.96 7.60
N PHE A 8 -4.79 -9.80 7.50
CA PHE A 8 -4.43 -8.61 8.27
C PHE A 8 -4.52 -8.84 9.79
N THR A 9 -5.63 -9.41 10.26
CA THR A 9 -5.85 -9.74 11.66
C THR A 9 -4.88 -10.80 12.17
N GLU A 10 -4.57 -11.79 11.35
CA GLU A 10 -3.61 -12.85 11.68
C GLU A 10 -2.19 -12.28 11.86
N ILE A 11 -1.76 -11.37 10.97
CA ILE A 11 -0.47 -10.69 11.09
C ILE A 11 -0.46 -9.78 12.33
N GLY A 12 -1.54 -9.03 12.58
CA GLY A 12 -1.66 -8.17 13.77
C GLY A 12 -1.54 -8.96 15.07
N THR A 13 -2.15 -10.15 15.13
CA THR A 13 -2.05 -11.07 16.27
C THR A 13 -0.62 -11.58 16.46
N ALA A 14 0.08 -11.88 15.37
CA ALA A 14 1.49 -12.30 15.40
C ALA A 14 2.45 -11.14 15.76
N LEU A 15 2.03 -9.88 15.59
CA LEU A 15 2.81 -8.67 15.81
C LEU A 15 2.21 -7.75 16.89
N PRO A 16 1.99 -8.19 18.14
CA PRO A 16 1.21 -7.46 19.15
C PRO A 16 1.82 -6.10 19.58
N ARG A 17 3.12 -5.92 19.30
CA ARG A 17 3.86 -4.68 19.56
C ARG A 17 3.87 -3.71 18.37
N HIS A 18 3.02 -3.94 17.37
CA HIS A 18 2.88 -3.06 16.21
C HIS A 18 1.45 -2.52 16.14
N ASP A 19 1.32 -1.30 15.63
CA ASP A 19 0.06 -0.73 15.18
C ASP A 19 -0.10 -1.05 13.69
N GLY A 20 -1.25 -1.63 13.34
CA GLY A 20 -1.57 -2.03 11.97
C GLY A 20 -2.46 -1.02 11.29
N PHE A 21 -2.14 -0.70 10.03
CA PHE A 21 -2.92 0.16 9.15
C PHE A 21 -3.34 -0.68 7.95
N PHE A 22 -4.63 -0.69 7.63
CA PHE A 22 -5.14 -1.33 6.42
C PHE A 22 -5.71 -0.25 5.50
N CYS A 23 -5.21 -0.21 4.27
CA CYS A 23 -5.51 0.81 3.28
C CYS A 23 -6.22 0.14 2.08
N PRO A 24 -7.55 -0.03 2.11
CA PRO A 24 -8.27 -0.73 1.07
C PRO A 24 -8.32 0.07 -0.24
N THR A 25 -8.25 -0.63 -1.37
CA THR A 25 -8.49 -0.08 -2.71
C THR A 25 -9.81 -0.55 -3.30
N SER A 26 -10.31 -1.71 -2.87
CA SER A 26 -11.59 -2.23 -3.31
C SER A 26 -12.19 -3.21 -2.31
N ARG A 27 -13.50 -3.43 -2.42
CA ARG A 27 -14.25 -4.44 -1.70
C ARG A 27 -15.06 -5.27 -2.68
N GLY A 28 -14.96 -6.59 -2.59
CA GLY A 28 -15.68 -7.50 -3.46
C GLY A 28 -15.95 -8.85 -2.80
N GLU A 29 -16.53 -9.78 -3.56
CA GLU A 29 -16.87 -11.11 -3.08
C GLU A 29 -15.76 -12.11 -3.37
N LEU A 30 -15.30 -12.78 -2.32
CA LEU A 30 -14.57 -14.04 -2.39
C LEU A 30 -15.55 -15.18 -2.13
N PHE A 31 -15.16 -16.40 -2.48
CA PHE A 31 -16.01 -17.58 -2.33
C PHE A 31 -15.30 -18.67 -1.54
N ASP A 32 -15.96 -19.17 -0.49
CA ASP A 32 -15.60 -20.40 0.23
C ASP A 32 -16.66 -21.47 -0.09
N GLY A 33 -16.33 -22.34 -1.05
CA GLY A 33 -17.34 -23.18 -1.70
C GLY A 33 -18.42 -22.31 -2.36
N ASP A 34 -19.67 -22.52 -1.95
CA ASP A 34 -20.83 -21.75 -2.42
C ASP A 34 -21.13 -20.50 -1.59
N THR A 35 -20.35 -20.24 -0.53
CA THR A 35 -20.57 -19.10 0.37
C THR A 35 -19.81 -17.88 -0.13
N ALA A 36 -20.54 -16.80 -0.46
CA ALA A 36 -19.94 -15.51 -0.74
C ALA A 36 -19.49 -14.81 0.55
N ILE A 37 -18.26 -14.31 0.55
CA ILE A 37 -17.64 -13.57 1.65
C ILE A 37 -17.20 -12.22 1.12
N ALA A 38 -17.75 -11.14 1.68
CA ALA A 38 -17.28 -9.80 1.39
C ALA A 38 -15.87 -9.60 1.96
N ALA A 39 -14.92 -9.27 1.10
CA ALA A 39 -13.53 -9.02 1.48
C ALA A 39 -13.01 -7.72 0.86
N GLU A 40 -12.15 -7.06 1.62
CA GLU A 40 -11.43 -5.89 1.15
C GLU A 40 -10.03 -6.28 0.68
N PHE A 41 -9.56 -5.61 -0.35
CA PHE A 41 -8.21 -5.77 -0.89
C PHE A 41 -7.48 -4.43 -0.81
N GLY A 42 -6.22 -4.46 -0.41
CA GLY A 42 -5.44 -3.24 -0.23
C GLY A 42 -4.04 -3.47 0.31
N LEU A 43 -3.42 -2.38 0.76
CA LEU A 43 -2.13 -2.39 1.42
C LEU A 43 -2.29 -2.57 2.92
N ALA A 44 -1.27 -3.12 3.57
CA ALA A 44 -1.16 -3.16 5.01
C ALA A 44 0.22 -2.68 5.45
N THR A 45 0.27 -1.96 6.57
CA THR A 45 1.50 -1.45 7.18
C THR A 45 1.47 -1.72 8.67
N PHE A 46 2.55 -2.25 9.23
CA PHE A 46 2.67 -2.53 10.66
C PHE A 46 3.85 -1.74 11.23
N VAL A 47 3.57 -0.80 12.11
CA VAL A 47 4.57 0.10 12.70
C VAL A 47 4.83 -0.32 14.14
N ARG A 48 6.09 -0.57 14.51
CA ARG A 48 6.42 -0.93 15.89
C ARG A 48 6.09 0.26 16.81
N LYS A 49 5.33 0.01 17.88
CA LYS A 49 4.80 1.01 18.85
C LYS A 49 5.86 1.90 19.51
N THR A 50 7.14 1.52 19.43
CA THR A 50 8.26 2.33 19.93
C THR A 50 8.66 3.46 19.00
N HIS A 51 8.14 3.51 17.77
CA HIS A 51 8.35 4.61 16.83
C HIS A 51 7.13 5.52 16.87
N SER A 52 7.36 6.83 16.87
CA SER A 52 6.27 7.79 16.73
C SER A 52 5.96 7.97 15.25
N LEU A 53 4.72 7.70 14.85
CA LEU A 53 4.21 8.14 13.56
C LEU A 53 3.92 9.63 13.64
N ILE A 54 4.67 10.43 12.89
CA ILE A 54 4.66 11.90 12.98
C ILE A 54 4.11 12.58 11.73
N ALA A 55 3.88 11.83 10.65
CA ALA A 55 3.05 12.22 9.50
C ALA A 55 2.60 10.96 8.73
N GLU A 56 1.48 11.06 8.01
CA GLU A 56 0.91 10.00 7.19
C GLU A 56 0.25 10.61 5.95
N GLY A 57 0.32 9.89 4.84
CA GLY A 57 -0.41 10.17 3.62
C GLY A 57 -0.86 8.87 2.95
N LEU A 58 -2.12 8.81 2.59
CA LEU A 58 -2.73 7.72 1.83
C LEU A 58 -3.42 8.33 0.61
N ASP A 59 -3.11 7.84 -0.58
CA ASP A 59 -3.75 8.33 -1.80
C ASP A 59 -3.71 7.28 -2.92
N PHE A 60 -4.58 7.43 -3.91
CA PHE A 60 -4.57 6.59 -5.10
C PHE A 60 -3.46 7.03 -6.05
N VAL A 61 -2.63 6.06 -6.47
CA VAL A 61 -1.67 6.22 -7.55
C VAL A 61 -2.26 5.79 -8.90
N HIS A 62 -3.38 5.06 -8.88
CA HIS A 62 -4.20 4.78 -10.04
C HIS A 62 -5.65 4.50 -9.65
N GLY A 63 -6.60 5.08 -10.37
CA GLY A 63 -8.02 4.87 -10.15
C GLY A 63 -8.52 5.46 -8.83
N ARG A 64 -9.53 4.81 -8.24
CA ARG A 64 -10.19 5.23 -6.99
C ARG A 64 -10.78 4.02 -6.28
N PHE A 65 -11.22 4.21 -5.04
CA PHE A 65 -11.86 3.16 -4.26
C PHE A 65 -13.06 2.56 -5.02
N SER A 66 -13.16 1.23 -5.02
CA SER A 66 -14.27 0.48 -5.60
C SER A 66 -15.05 -0.21 -4.49
N ALA A 67 -16.24 0.31 -4.17
CA ALA A 67 -17.07 -0.20 -3.08
C ALA A 67 -17.75 -1.54 -3.43
N ASP A 68 -18.08 -1.74 -4.70
CA ASP A 68 -18.88 -2.87 -5.19
C ASP A 68 -18.10 -3.63 -6.27
N GLY A 69 -17.31 -4.59 -5.82
CA GLY A 69 -16.43 -5.41 -6.66
C GLY A 69 -15.00 -4.87 -6.73
N TRP A 70 -14.16 -5.60 -7.48
CA TRP A 70 -12.70 -5.41 -7.43
C TRP A 70 -12.19 -4.19 -8.23
N GLY A 71 -13.08 -3.40 -8.86
CA GLY A 71 -12.78 -2.21 -9.70
C GLY A 71 -12.41 -2.56 -11.15
N GLU A 72 -12.51 -1.65 -12.12
CA GLU A 72 -12.18 -1.99 -13.52
C GLU A 72 -10.69 -2.32 -13.73
N HIS A 73 -10.35 -3.05 -14.80
CA HIS A 73 -8.96 -3.23 -15.19
C HIS A 73 -8.43 -2.00 -15.96
N PRO A 74 -7.21 -1.51 -15.66
CA PRO A 74 -6.32 -1.99 -14.61
C PRO A 74 -6.82 -1.59 -13.21
N ARG A 75 -6.71 -2.53 -12.27
CA ARG A 75 -7.34 -2.45 -10.94
C ARG A 75 -6.82 -1.25 -10.13
N PRO A 76 -7.65 -0.61 -9.29
CA PRO A 76 -7.23 0.50 -8.46
C PRO A 76 -6.00 0.19 -7.59
N ARG A 77 -5.11 1.17 -7.44
CA ARG A 77 -3.90 1.11 -6.62
C ARG A 77 -3.77 2.36 -5.78
N ASN A 78 -3.58 2.17 -4.47
CA ASN A 78 -3.15 3.21 -3.57
C ASN A 78 -1.67 3.04 -3.22
N ALA A 79 -1.13 4.09 -2.63
CA ALA A 79 0.15 4.11 -1.97
C ALA A 79 -0.05 4.64 -0.55
N HIS A 80 0.74 4.12 0.38
CA HIS A 80 0.76 4.59 1.76
C HIS A 80 2.16 5.10 2.09
N CYS A 81 2.22 6.31 2.62
CA CYS A 81 3.44 7.01 2.99
C CYS A 81 3.37 7.41 4.45
N ILE A 82 4.33 6.97 5.25
CA ILE A 82 4.40 7.28 6.68
C ILE A 82 5.75 7.90 7.00
N ARG A 83 5.76 8.85 7.94
CA ARG A 83 6.97 9.42 8.52
C ARG A 83 7.06 9.02 9.98
N LEU A 84 8.17 8.40 10.33
CA LEU A 84 8.42 7.83 11.64
C LEU A 84 9.59 8.56 12.31
N PHE A 85 9.50 8.75 13.62
CA PHE A 85 10.62 9.13 14.47
C PHE A 85 11.06 7.93 15.33
N SER A 86 12.35 7.59 15.26
CA SER A 86 12.97 6.62 16.16
C SER A 86 13.51 7.33 17.40
N HIS A 87 12.95 7.00 18.55
CA HIS A 87 13.45 7.50 19.85
C HIS A 87 14.83 6.92 20.20
N GLU A 88 15.14 5.71 19.72
CA GLU A 88 16.42 5.04 19.97
C GLU A 88 17.58 5.71 19.20
N HIS A 89 17.32 6.13 17.96
CA HIS A 89 18.33 6.73 17.08
C HIS A 89 18.24 8.25 16.97
N ALA A 90 17.25 8.86 17.63
CA ALA A 90 16.93 10.28 17.54
C ALA A 90 16.86 10.79 16.08
N SER A 91 16.24 10.00 15.20
CA SER A 91 16.23 10.24 13.76
C SER A 91 14.88 9.96 13.12
N THR A 92 14.66 10.56 11.95
CA THR A 92 13.45 10.42 11.15
C THR A 92 13.69 9.53 9.93
N VAL A 93 12.64 8.82 9.52
CA VAL A 93 12.57 8.11 8.24
C VAL A 93 11.17 8.24 7.66
N THR A 94 11.09 8.55 6.37
CA THR A 94 9.86 8.45 5.59
C THR A 94 9.87 7.16 4.79
N ILE A 95 8.77 6.41 4.82
CA ILE A 95 8.60 5.15 4.11
C ILE A 95 7.34 5.28 3.25
N ALA A 96 7.51 5.19 1.94
CA ALA A 96 6.40 5.11 0.99
C ALA A 96 6.38 3.74 0.33
N HIS A 97 5.20 3.14 0.25
CA HIS A 97 5.06 1.86 -0.41
C HIS A 97 3.77 1.74 -1.22
N MET A 98 3.84 0.93 -2.28
CA MET A 98 2.70 0.62 -3.13
C MET A 98 2.79 -0.78 -3.73
N HIS A 99 1.71 -1.22 -4.35
CA HIS A 99 1.71 -2.37 -5.25
C HIS A 99 1.30 -1.86 -6.63
N GLY A 100 2.24 -1.74 -7.55
CA GLY A 100 2.06 -1.11 -8.85
C GLY A 100 1.10 -1.83 -9.79
N LEU A 101 0.74 -1.13 -10.87
CA LEU A 101 -0.13 -1.60 -11.94
C LEU A 101 0.43 -2.82 -12.65
N ARG A 102 -0.37 -3.88 -12.69
CA ARG A 102 -0.14 -5.03 -13.56
C ARG A 102 -0.68 -4.74 -14.95
N ASP A 103 0.10 -5.10 -15.96
CA ASP A 103 -0.30 -5.05 -17.36
C ASP A 103 -0.32 -6.48 -17.92
N PRO A 104 -1.40 -6.93 -18.56
CA PRO A 104 -1.44 -8.23 -19.24
C PRO A 104 -0.33 -8.44 -20.28
N ALA A 105 0.17 -7.37 -20.90
CA ALA A 105 1.27 -7.41 -21.86
C ALA A 105 2.65 -7.60 -21.19
N GLY A 106 2.74 -7.52 -19.87
CA GLY A 106 3.95 -7.85 -19.10
C GLY A 106 4.46 -6.72 -18.19
N LYS A 107 5.78 -6.70 -17.96
CA LYS A 107 6.46 -5.78 -17.03
C LYS A 107 7.26 -4.66 -17.72
N GLY A 108 7.04 -4.40 -19.01
CA GLY A 108 7.62 -3.23 -19.71
C GLY A 108 6.95 -1.92 -19.30
N ASP A 109 7.65 -0.79 -19.33
CA ASP A 109 7.07 0.49 -18.90
C ASP A 109 5.89 0.94 -19.78
N THR A 110 4.95 1.70 -19.19
CA THR A 110 3.74 2.22 -19.86
C THR A 110 3.43 3.64 -19.39
N ALA A 111 2.68 4.39 -20.18
CA ALA A 111 2.22 5.74 -19.78
C ALA A 111 1.49 5.72 -18.43
N ALA A 112 0.65 4.72 -18.17
CA ALA A 112 -0.05 4.58 -16.90
C ALA A 112 0.89 4.30 -15.71
N ARG A 113 1.98 3.55 -15.91
CA ARG A 113 3.00 3.33 -14.87
C ARG A 113 3.81 4.59 -14.59
N LYS A 114 4.07 5.40 -15.62
CA LYS A 114 4.66 6.73 -15.44
C LYS A 114 3.75 7.65 -14.63
N GLU A 115 2.46 7.76 -14.98
CA GLU A 115 1.49 8.54 -14.22
C GLU A 115 1.39 8.08 -12.76
N GLN A 116 1.40 6.76 -12.54
CA GLN A 116 1.45 6.16 -11.21
C GLN A 116 2.71 6.58 -10.43
N ALA A 117 3.88 6.54 -11.07
CA ALA A 117 5.13 6.96 -10.45
C ALA A 117 5.12 8.44 -10.07
N GLU A 118 4.61 9.31 -10.95
CA GLU A 118 4.45 10.74 -10.65
C GLU A 118 3.44 10.98 -9.52
N ALA A 119 2.35 10.22 -9.46
CA ALA A 119 1.40 10.28 -8.34
C ALA A 119 2.04 9.85 -7.01
N LEU A 120 2.88 8.81 -7.03
CA LEU A 120 3.64 8.38 -5.86
C LEU A 120 4.61 9.47 -5.39
N VAL A 121 5.34 10.11 -6.31
CA VAL A 121 6.24 11.23 -5.98
C VAL A 121 5.46 12.37 -5.32
N ARG A 122 4.32 12.78 -5.90
CA ARG A 122 3.45 13.82 -5.31
C ARG A 122 2.93 13.46 -3.93
N LEU A 123 2.71 12.17 -3.63
CA LEU A 123 2.34 11.73 -2.28
C LEU A 123 3.54 11.83 -1.32
N ILE A 124 4.72 11.38 -1.75
CA ILE A 124 5.95 11.44 -0.96
C ILE A 124 6.27 12.88 -0.57
N GLU A 125 6.21 13.83 -1.52
CA GLU A 125 6.53 15.24 -1.29
C GLU A 125 5.60 15.94 -0.28
N ARG A 126 4.39 15.40 -0.03
CA ARG A 126 3.49 15.91 1.02
C ARG A 126 3.90 15.47 2.43
N VAL A 127 4.64 14.36 2.55
CA VAL A 127 4.96 13.71 3.83
C VAL A 127 6.44 13.86 4.18
N TRP A 128 7.32 13.78 3.17
CA TRP A 128 8.77 13.89 3.30
C TRP A 128 9.20 15.36 3.13
N PRO A 129 9.81 15.99 4.15
CA PRO A 129 10.22 17.38 4.08
C PRO A 129 11.49 17.64 3.27
N GLY A 130 12.16 16.59 2.77
CA GLY A 130 13.51 16.68 2.21
C GLY A 130 14.61 16.60 3.26
N GLY A 131 15.82 16.17 2.86
CA GLY A 131 16.99 16.14 3.74
C GLY A 131 16.98 15.06 4.84
N GLU A 132 15.96 14.21 4.87
CA GLU A 132 15.81 13.09 5.80
C GLU A 132 15.84 11.75 5.06
N ASN A 133 15.98 10.64 5.81
CA ASN A 133 15.95 9.30 5.22
C ASN A 133 14.62 9.04 4.51
N LEU A 134 14.67 8.53 3.29
CA LEU A 134 13.53 8.12 2.49
C LEU A 134 13.70 6.68 2.00
N VAL A 135 12.69 5.87 2.22
CA VAL A 135 12.57 4.52 1.66
C VAL A 135 11.34 4.49 0.76
N VAL A 136 11.52 4.09 -0.50
CA VAL A 136 10.42 3.87 -1.44
C VAL A 136 10.46 2.40 -1.85
N CYS A 137 9.39 1.65 -1.56
CA CYS A 137 9.40 0.19 -1.71
C CYS A 137 8.05 -0.39 -2.16
N GLY A 138 8.07 -1.71 -2.43
CA GLY A 138 6.90 -2.47 -2.87
C GLY A 138 7.13 -3.19 -4.20
N ASP A 139 6.10 -3.85 -4.72
CA ASP A 139 6.13 -4.43 -6.06
C ASP A 139 5.67 -3.40 -7.08
N PHE A 140 6.61 -2.72 -7.75
CA PHE A 140 6.31 -1.73 -8.77
C PHE A 140 5.69 -2.31 -10.05
N ASN A 141 5.72 -3.64 -10.23
CA ASN A 141 5.27 -4.36 -11.43
C ASN A 141 5.95 -3.92 -12.74
N VAL A 142 7.16 -3.38 -12.67
CA VAL A 142 7.96 -2.96 -13.83
C VAL A 142 9.38 -3.53 -13.73
N LEU A 143 9.99 -3.86 -14.87
CA LEU A 143 11.41 -4.24 -14.97
C LEU A 143 12.29 -2.99 -15.05
N PRO A 144 13.59 -3.09 -14.73
CA PRO A 144 14.51 -1.93 -14.67
C PRO A 144 15.05 -1.45 -16.03
N ASP A 145 14.67 -2.11 -17.12
CA ASP A 145 15.25 -2.00 -18.48
C ASP A 145 15.24 -0.59 -19.10
#